data_AF-A0A957N9L9-F1
#
_entry.id   AF-A0A957N9L9-F1
#
_cell.length_a   1.000
_cell.length_b   1.000
_cell.length_c   1.000
_cell.angle_alpha   90.00
_cell.angle_beta   90.00
_cell.angle_gamma   90.00
#
_symmetry.space_group_name_H-M   'P 1'
#
loop_
_entity.id
_entity.type
_entity.pdbx_description
1 polymer ?
#
loop_
_entity_poly.entity_id
_entity_poly.type
_entity_poly.pdbx_seq_one_letter_code
_entity_poly.pdbx_strand_id
1 'polypeptide(L)'
;GRPRCAPLQHPAFVFIYSVGHEPPAARGEIDALRAWWLLRLRHTERPLAARLGVMWHNHFATSHVKVRDARLMYAQLRTIERLALGPFATLLLAMSRDPAMIVWLDGAENVNGRPNENYARELLELHTLGAENYFGVVPLQIGSDGSFQHPAPKDENGRPLLYVDADVYGATTCFTGWRVDSDTGQFAFDAGAHFPYQKLVLGQAIPDSQGIQDGYDVLRLLANHPGTARHIARKLCRRLI
;
A
#
# COMPACT_ATOMS: atom_id res chain seq x y z
N GLY A 1 0.04 37.38 -50.38
CA GLY A 1 1.26 36.72 -49.88
C GLY A 1 1.37 36.93 -48.38
N ARG A 2 1.25 35.87 -47.60
CA ARG A 2 1.63 35.85 -46.18
C ARG A 2 2.81 34.86 -46.05
N PRO A 3 3.91 35.22 -45.36
CA PRO A 3 5.07 34.35 -45.28
C PRO A 3 4.76 33.14 -44.38
N ARG A 4 5.11 31.95 -44.86
CA ARG A 4 5.11 30.72 -44.07
C ARG A 4 6.29 30.79 -43.11
N CYS A 5 6.04 30.71 -41.80
CA CYS A 5 7.08 30.49 -40.82
C CYS A 5 7.68 29.09 -41.04
N ALA A 6 8.98 29.04 -41.34
CA ALA A 6 9.75 27.80 -41.33
C ALA A 6 9.98 27.35 -39.88
N PRO A 7 9.98 26.04 -39.58
CA PRO A 7 10.32 25.56 -38.25
C PRO A 7 11.82 25.73 -38.01
N LEU A 8 12.17 26.51 -36.98
CA LEU A 8 13.54 26.61 -36.46
C LEU A 8 13.97 25.26 -35.90
N GLN A 9 14.75 24.50 -36.68
CA GLN A 9 15.47 23.32 -36.20
C GLN A 9 16.72 23.79 -35.45
N HIS A 10 16.58 24.05 -34.14
CA HIS A 10 17.72 24.28 -33.26
C HIS A 10 18.12 22.95 -32.58
N PRO A 11 19.34 22.42 -32.79
CA PRO A 11 19.72 21.08 -32.33
C PRO A 11 19.85 20.93 -30.81
N ALA A 12 19.86 22.03 -30.05
CA ALA A 12 20.00 22.01 -28.59
C ALA A 12 18.68 21.80 -27.82
N PHE A 13 17.52 22.03 -28.45
CA PHE A 13 16.21 21.93 -27.77
C PHE A 13 15.56 20.54 -27.90
N VAL A 14 16.05 19.71 -28.83
CA VAL A 14 15.52 18.37 -29.12
C VAL A 14 15.98 17.32 -28.09
N PHE A 15 16.97 17.64 -27.24
CA PHE A 15 17.50 16.68 -26.26
C PHE A 15 16.64 16.50 -25.00
N ILE A 16 15.67 17.38 -24.74
CA ILE A 16 14.87 17.34 -23.49
C ILE A 16 13.49 16.67 -23.69
N TYR A 17 13.08 16.38 -24.93
CA TYR A 17 11.74 15.86 -25.25
C TYR A 17 11.71 14.45 -25.85
N SER A 18 12.67 13.59 -25.51
CA SER A 18 12.40 12.15 -25.62
C SER A 18 11.76 11.67 -24.32
N VAL A 19 10.43 11.58 -24.32
CA VAL A 19 9.61 10.93 -23.28
C VAL A 19 9.90 9.40 -23.20
N GLY A 20 10.96 8.91 -23.88
CA GLY A 20 11.38 7.51 -23.93
C GLY A 20 12.76 7.20 -23.35
N HIS A 21 13.44 8.14 -22.69
CA HIS A 21 14.69 7.80 -21.99
C HIS A 21 14.40 7.08 -20.66
N GLU A 22 15.13 6.00 -20.39
CA GLU A 22 15.03 5.26 -19.13
C GLU A 22 15.13 6.22 -17.93
N PRO A 23 14.34 5.96 -16.86
CA PRO A 23 14.34 6.79 -15.67
C PRO A 23 15.74 6.85 -15.03
N PRO A 24 16.15 7.98 -14.45
CA PRO A 24 17.42 8.11 -13.71
C PRO A 24 17.58 7.13 -12.54
N ALA A 25 16.48 6.50 -12.09
CA ALA A 25 16.49 5.47 -11.06
C ALA A 25 17.45 4.31 -11.35
N ALA A 26 17.73 4.00 -12.63
CA ALA A 26 18.74 3.00 -13.01
C ALA A 26 20.12 3.29 -12.38
N ARG A 27 20.45 4.58 -12.19
CA ARG A 27 21.71 5.07 -11.61
C ARG A 27 21.69 5.21 -10.08
N GLY A 28 20.54 4.97 -9.43
CA GLY A 28 20.40 5.11 -7.98
C GLY A 28 20.27 6.56 -7.48
N GLU A 29 20.11 7.53 -8.38
CA GLU A 29 20.10 8.96 -8.03
C GLU A 29 18.68 9.45 -7.69
N ILE A 30 18.40 9.63 -6.40
CA ILE A 30 17.07 10.06 -5.93
C ILE A 30 16.67 11.46 -6.43
N ASP A 31 17.60 12.40 -6.53
CA ASP A 31 17.29 13.77 -6.95
C ASP A 31 16.96 13.85 -8.44
N ALA A 32 17.65 13.05 -9.26
CA ALA A 32 17.31 12.91 -10.67
C ALA A 32 15.93 12.27 -10.85
N LEU A 33 15.57 11.27 -10.03
CA LEU A 33 14.22 10.68 -10.01
C LEU A 33 13.15 11.72 -9.64
N ARG A 34 13.40 12.56 -8.62
CA ARG A 34 12.49 13.65 -8.22
C ARG A 34 12.26 14.63 -9.35
N ALA A 35 13.33 15.13 -9.97
CA ALA A 35 13.26 16.06 -11.08
C ALA A 35 12.51 15.46 -12.29
N TRP A 36 12.81 14.20 -12.62
CA TRP A 36 12.14 13.47 -13.69
C TRP A 36 10.63 13.35 -13.45
N TRP A 37 10.22 13.00 -12.23
CA TRP A 37 8.79 12.84 -11.92
C TRP A 37 8.04 14.18 -12.01
N LEU A 38 8.64 15.27 -11.49
CA LEU A 38 8.04 16.61 -11.59
C LEU A 38 7.85 17.07 -13.03
N LEU A 39 8.83 16.83 -13.91
CA LEU A 39 8.72 17.13 -15.34
C LEU A 39 7.62 16.30 -16.00
N ARG A 40 7.55 15.00 -15.68
CA ARG A 40 6.50 14.11 -16.18
C ARG A 40 5.10 14.56 -15.74
N LEU A 41 4.93 14.98 -14.48
CA LEU A 41 3.67 15.52 -13.97
C LEU A 41 3.27 16.83 -14.66
N ARG A 42 4.24 17.71 -14.96
CA ARG A 42 4.01 18.99 -15.66
C ARG A 42 3.57 18.81 -17.10
N HIS A 43 4.08 17.78 -17.78
CA HIS A 43 3.90 17.57 -19.22
C HIS A 43 2.97 16.37 -19.55
N THR A 44 2.28 15.81 -18.56
CA THR A 44 1.37 14.68 -18.77
C THR A 44 0.15 15.05 -19.61
N GLU A 45 -0.19 14.20 -20.58
CA GLU A 45 -1.46 14.28 -21.33
C GLU A 45 -2.63 13.63 -20.55
N ARG A 46 -2.35 13.05 -19.38
CA ARG A 46 -3.33 12.36 -18.52
C ARG A 46 -3.42 13.01 -17.14
N PRO A 47 -3.96 14.24 -17.03
CA PRO A 47 -3.93 15.02 -15.80
C PRO A 47 -4.69 14.38 -14.63
N LEU A 48 -5.83 13.72 -14.88
CA LEU A 48 -6.57 13.01 -13.83
C LEU A 48 -5.76 11.86 -13.23
N ALA A 49 -5.19 11.00 -14.09
CA ALA A 49 -4.36 9.87 -13.65
C ALA A 49 -3.12 10.36 -12.89
N ALA A 50 -2.50 11.45 -13.32
CA ALA A 50 -1.36 12.06 -12.64
C ALA A 50 -1.74 12.61 -11.25
N ARG A 51 -2.87 13.32 -11.13
CA ARG A 51 -3.36 13.84 -9.83
C ARG A 51 -3.71 12.71 -8.86
N LEU A 52 -4.35 11.65 -9.34
CA LEU A 52 -4.60 10.45 -8.56
C LEU A 52 -3.30 9.73 -8.18
N GLY A 53 -2.34 9.61 -9.10
CA GLY A 53 -1.02 9.05 -8.80
C GLY A 53 -0.31 9.78 -7.66
N VAL A 54 -0.34 11.11 -7.65
CA VAL A 54 0.19 11.92 -6.52
C VAL A 54 -0.60 11.68 -5.23
N MET A 55 -1.92 11.57 -5.31
CA MET A 55 -2.76 11.26 -4.15
C MET A 55 -2.41 9.89 -3.55
N TRP A 56 -2.27 8.86 -4.39
CA TRP A 56 -1.91 7.52 -3.97
C TRP A 56 -0.47 7.42 -3.47
N HIS A 57 0.47 8.14 -4.07
CA HIS A 57 1.83 8.28 -3.56
C HIS A 57 1.85 8.87 -2.15
N ASN A 58 0.99 9.85 -1.85
CA ASN A 58 0.85 10.38 -0.50
C ASN A 58 0.11 9.42 0.44
N HIS A 59 -0.79 8.59 -0.08
CA HIS A 59 -1.55 7.62 0.70
C HIS A 59 -0.70 6.41 1.12
N PHE A 60 0.17 5.92 0.24
CA PHE A 60 1.14 4.84 0.46
C PHE A 60 2.55 5.41 0.57
N ALA A 61 2.72 6.44 1.41
CA ALA A 61 3.96 7.19 1.48
C ALA A 61 5.10 6.35 2.06
N THR A 62 6.23 6.34 1.37
CA THR A 62 7.51 5.82 1.86
C THR A 62 8.59 6.90 1.75
N SER A 63 9.72 6.73 2.45
CA SER A 63 10.84 7.66 2.37
C SER A 63 12.13 6.98 1.93
N HIS A 64 12.78 7.60 0.93
CA HIS A 64 14.13 7.22 0.51
C HIS A 64 15.16 7.30 1.66
N VAL A 65 14.92 8.09 2.71
CA VAL A 65 15.85 8.16 3.86
C VAL A 65 15.97 6.82 4.59
N LYS A 66 14.84 6.08 4.70
CA LYS A 66 14.79 4.74 5.30
C LYS A 66 15.02 3.65 4.26
N VAL A 67 14.38 3.74 3.09
CA VAL A 67 14.49 2.72 2.02
C VAL A 67 15.89 2.69 1.39
N ARG A 68 16.52 3.85 1.22
CA ARG A 68 17.89 4.04 0.68
C ARG A 68 18.16 3.38 -0.68
N ASP A 69 17.11 3.12 -1.46
CA ASP A 69 17.20 2.59 -2.82
C ASP A 69 16.22 3.32 -3.76
N ALA A 70 16.77 4.16 -4.65
CA ALA A 70 15.97 4.92 -5.62
C ALA A 70 15.27 4.03 -6.66
N ARG A 71 15.74 2.80 -6.91
CA ARG A 71 15.10 1.84 -7.82
C ARG A 71 13.80 1.33 -7.22
N LEU A 72 13.78 1.03 -5.92
CA LEU A 72 12.56 0.63 -5.21
C LEU A 72 11.55 1.78 -5.15
N MET A 73 12.01 3.01 -4.85
CA MET A 73 11.15 4.20 -4.88
C MET A 73 10.53 4.41 -6.28
N TYR A 74 11.32 4.20 -7.33
CA TYR A 74 10.82 4.27 -8.70
C TYR A 74 9.80 3.15 -8.99
N ALA A 75 10.09 1.90 -8.62
CA ALA A 75 9.20 0.77 -8.84
C ALA A 75 7.84 0.98 -8.16
N GLN A 76 7.83 1.47 -6.91
CA GLN A 76 6.61 1.83 -6.19
C GLN A 76 5.82 2.91 -6.96
N LEU A 77 6.49 3.99 -7.36
CA LEU A 77 5.88 5.07 -8.13
C LEU A 77 5.26 4.56 -9.45
N ARG A 78 5.96 3.68 -10.18
CA ARG A 78 5.44 3.09 -11.43
C ARG A 78 4.22 2.21 -11.20
N THR A 79 4.20 1.44 -10.12
CA THR A 79 3.05 0.63 -9.74
C THR A 79 1.84 1.51 -9.44
N ILE A 80 2.03 2.59 -8.68
CA ILE A 80 0.99 3.57 -8.39
C ILE A 80 0.46 4.20 -9.68
N GLU A 81 1.33 4.70 -10.56
CA GLU A 81 0.89 5.32 -11.82
C GLU A 81 0.11 4.33 -12.70
N ARG A 82 0.50 3.05 -12.72
CA ARG A 82 -0.17 2.01 -13.50
C ARG A 82 -1.55 1.66 -12.95
N LEU A 83 -1.72 1.69 -11.63
CA LEU A 83 -2.95 1.27 -10.94
C LEU A 83 -3.82 2.44 -10.45
N ALA A 84 -3.43 3.69 -10.74
CA ALA A 84 -4.06 4.90 -10.16
C ALA A 84 -5.57 5.02 -10.40
N LEU A 85 -6.08 4.47 -11.52
CA LEU A 85 -7.50 4.47 -11.90
C LEU A 85 -8.17 3.10 -11.68
N GLY A 86 -7.44 2.11 -11.16
CA GLY A 86 -7.92 0.74 -11.00
C GLY A 86 -8.69 0.51 -9.70
N PRO A 87 -9.15 -0.74 -9.46
CA PRO A 87 -9.78 -1.12 -8.21
C PRO A 87 -8.84 -0.93 -7.02
N PHE A 88 -9.33 -0.33 -5.93
CA PHE A 88 -8.53 -0.09 -4.73
C PHE A 88 -7.93 -1.38 -4.16
N ALA A 89 -8.66 -2.50 -4.18
CA ALA A 89 -8.16 -3.79 -3.72
C ALA A 89 -6.88 -4.24 -4.48
N THR A 90 -6.82 -3.97 -5.79
CA THR A 90 -5.64 -4.30 -6.61
C THR A 90 -4.45 -3.41 -6.25
N LEU A 91 -4.69 -2.11 -6.04
CA LEU A 91 -3.64 -1.18 -5.60
C LEU A 91 -3.14 -1.54 -4.20
N LEU A 92 -4.06 -1.81 -3.27
CA LEU A 92 -3.73 -2.20 -1.90
C LEU A 92 -2.83 -3.43 -1.90
N LEU A 93 -3.24 -4.52 -2.57
CA LEU A 93 -2.42 -5.73 -2.68
C LEU A 93 -1.04 -5.46 -3.28
N ALA A 94 -0.96 -4.64 -4.34
CA ALA A 94 0.29 -4.31 -4.98
C ALA A 94 1.23 -3.51 -4.06
N MET A 95 0.69 -2.58 -3.27
CA MET A 95 1.45 -1.79 -2.28
C MET A 95 1.85 -2.62 -1.05
N SER A 96 1.01 -3.56 -0.61
CA SER A 96 1.34 -4.48 0.47
C SER A 96 2.53 -5.38 0.16
N ARG A 97 2.71 -5.72 -1.11
CA ARG A 97 3.85 -6.52 -1.61
C ARG A 97 4.99 -5.65 -2.14
N ASP A 98 4.89 -4.34 -2.07
CA ASP A 98 5.90 -3.45 -2.62
C ASP A 98 7.16 -3.49 -1.75
N PRO A 99 8.36 -3.74 -2.34
CA PRO A 99 9.59 -3.83 -1.56
C PRO A 99 9.94 -2.56 -0.78
N ALA A 100 9.66 -1.37 -1.32
CA ALA A 100 9.88 -0.12 -0.59
C ALA A 100 8.95 -0.03 0.62
N MET A 101 7.70 -0.48 0.49
CA MET A 101 6.76 -0.53 1.61
C MET A 101 7.18 -1.51 2.70
N ILE A 102 7.67 -2.70 2.31
CA ILE A 102 8.14 -3.71 3.27
C ILE A 102 9.36 -3.21 4.05
N VAL A 103 10.31 -2.54 3.39
CA VAL A 103 11.45 -1.91 4.07
C VAL A 103 10.99 -0.73 4.93
N TRP A 104 10.03 0.07 4.43
CA TRP A 104 9.51 1.24 5.14
C TRP A 104 8.84 0.87 6.47
N LEU A 105 8.12 -0.25 6.52
CA LEU A 105 7.33 -0.70 7.68
C LEU A 105 7.92 -1.90 8.41
N ASP A 106 9.23 -2.11 8.24
CA ASP A 106 10.00 -3.13 8.96
C ASP A 106 9.44 -4.55 8.79
N GLY A 107 8.86 -4.86 7.63
CA GLY A 107 8.20 -6.14 7.37
C GLY A 107 9.15 -7.34 7.48
N ALA A 108 10.43 -7.15 7.16
CA ALA A 108 11.46 -8.18 7.35
C ALA A 108 11.69 -8.54 8.83
N GLU A 109 11.34 -7.66 9.77
CA GLU A 109 11.40 -7.92 11.21
C GLU A 109 10.14 -8.61 11.74
N ASN A 110 9.05 -8.65 10.96
CA ASN A 110 7.81 -9.31 11.34
C ASN A 110 7.91 -10.82 11.11
N VAL A 111 8.37 -11.54 12.13
CA VAL A 111 8.57 -12.99 12.09
C VAL A 111 7.86 -13.69 13.24
N ASN A 112 7.58 -14.97 13.06
CA ASN A 112 7.01 -15.81 14.11
C ASN A 112 7.89 -15.75 15.39
N GLY A 113 7.25 -15.58 16.54
CA GLY A 113 7.93 -15.40 17.83
C GLY A 113 8.45 -13.98 18.11
N ARG A 114 8.53 -13.11 17.10
CA ARG A 114 8.85 -11.68 17.25
C ARG A 114 8.00 -10.85 16.28
N PRO A 115 6.67 -10.78 16.51
CA PRO A 115 5.78 -10.02 15.65
C PRO A 115 6.11 -8.53 15.70
N ASN A 116 6.07 -7.86 14.54
CA ASN A 116 6.21 -6.41 14.42
C ASN A 116 4.92 -5.83 13.81
N GLU A 117 4.17 -5.09 14.63
CA GLU A 117 2.85 -4.60 14.26
C GLU A 117 2.84 -3.40 13.33
N ASN A 118 3.99 -2.76 13.06
CA ASN A 118 4.06 -1.50 12.33
C ASN A 118 3.24 -1.53 11.03
N TYR A 119 3.48 -2.55 10.20
CA TYR A 119 2.76 -2.71 8.93
C TYR A 119 1.25 -2.91 9.14
N ALA A 120 0.84 -3.79 10.05
CA ALA A 120 -0.58 -4.07 10.30
C ALA A 120 -1.30 -2.84 10.86
N ARG A 121 -0.68 -2.11 11.79
CA ARG A 121 -1.24 -0.91 12.39
C ARG A 121 -1.46 0.17 11.35
N GLU A 122 -0.46 0.46 10.52
CA GLU A 122 -0.61 1.42 9.43
C GLU A 122 -1.59 0.96 8.35
N LEU A 123 -1.64 -0.35 8.06
CA LEU A 123 -2.59 -0.93 7.13
C LEU A 123 -4.03 -0.65 7.57
N LEU A 124 -4.38 -0.91 8.84
CA LEU A 124 -5.72 -0.64 9.37
C LEU A 124 -5.96 0.88 9.52
N GLU A 125 -5.01 1.61 10.10
CA GLU A 125 -5.21 3.00 10.54
C GLU A 125 -5.05 4.04 9.42
N LEU A 126 -4.11 3.85 8.50
CA LEU A 126 -3.76 4.86 7.50
C LEU A 126 -4.20 4.46 6.10
N HIS A 127 -4.08 3.17 5.76
CA HIS A 127 -4.29 2.70 4.41
C HIS A 127 -5.69 2.16 4.14
N THR A 128 -6.43 1.73 5.16
CA THR A 128 -7.75 1.12 4.95
C THR A 128 -8.84 1.76 5.80
N LEU A 129 -9.11 1.23 6.98
CA LEU A 129 -10.25 1.62 7.82
C LEU A 129 -10.15 3.07 8.28
N GLY A 130 -8.95 3.58 8.54
CA GLY A 130 -8.80 4.92 9.10
C GLY A 130 -8.86 4.91 10.63
N ALA A 131 -8.04 5.73 11.28
CA ALA A 131 -8.07 5.94 12.73
C ALA A 131 -9.46 6.28 13.28
N GLU A 132 -10.33 6.89 12.47
CA GLU A 132 -11.71 7.18 12.85
C GLU A 132 -12.59 5.94 13.10
N ASN A 133 -12.15 4.76 12.63
CA ASN A 133 -12.84 3.49 12.85
C ASN A 133 -12.15 2.63 13.92
N TYR A 134 -11.27 3.20 14.74
CA TYR A 134 -10.66 2.51 15.87
C TYR A 134 -11.57 2.52 17.10
N PHE A 135 -11.83 1.34 17.67
CA PHE A 135 -12.69 1.17 18.84
C PHE A 135 -11.92 1.20 20.16
N GLY A 136 -10.61 0.91 20.14
CA GLY A 136 -9.76 0.92 21.33
C GLY A 136 -9.17 -0.44 21.68
N VAL A 137 -8.55 -0.47 22.86
CA VAL A 137 -7.98 -1.68 23.47
C VAL A 137 -9.07 -2.38 24.25
N VAL A 138 -9.81 -3.25 23.57
CA VAL A 138 -10.88 -4.06 24.17
C VAL A 138 -10.60 -5.53 23.87
N PRO A 139 -10.60 -6.41 24.89
CA PRO A 139 -10.34 -7.83 24.67
C PRO A 139 -11.45 -8.45 23.82
N LEU A 140 -11.08 -9.45 23.01
CA LEU A 140 -12.06 -10.32 22.36
C LEU A 140 -12.86 -11.04 23.44
N GLN A 141 -14.18 -11.10 23.26
CA GLN A 141 -15.08 -11.74 24.20
C GLN A 141 -15.36 -13.17 23.76
N ILE A 142 -15.64 -14.05 24.73
CA ILE A 142 -16.11 -15.41 24.48
C ILE A 142 -17.59 -15.45 24.88
N GLY A 143 -18.43 -15.80 23.92
CA GLY A 143 -19.86 -15.99 24.14
C GLY A 143 -20.14 -17.18 25.06
N SER A 144 -21.35 -17.25 25.60
CA SER A 144 -21.80 -18.39 26.41
C SER A 144 -21.81 -19.72 25.65
N ASP A 145 -21.83 -19.66 24.33
CA ASP A 145 -21.73 -20.79 23.39
C ASP A 145 -20.28 -21.17 23.04
N GLY A 146 -19.29 -20.47 23.62
CA GLY A 146 -17.87 -20.65 23.31
C GLY A 146 -17.41 -19.96 22.03
N SER A 147 -18.30 -19.23 21.33
CA SER A 147 -17.93 -18.51 20.11
C SER A 147 -17.14 -17.24 20.42
N PHE A 148 -16.24 -16.86 19.51
CA PHE A 148 -15.57 -15.56 19.59
C PHE A 148 -16.55 -14.44 19.24
N GLN A 149 -16.65 -13.47 20.13
CA GLN A 149 -17.45 -12.26 19.94
C GLN A 149 -16.54 -11.05 19.82
N HIS A 150 -16.52 -10.49 18.62
CA HIS A 150 -15.86 -9.22 18.37
C HIS A 150 -16.56 -8.10 19.15
N PRO A 151 -15.84 -7.29 19.94
CA PRO A 151 -16.43 -6.33 20.88
C PRO A 151 -16.99 -5.06 20.22
N ALA A 152 -16.55 -4.73 19.00
CA ALA A 152 -17.07 -3.57 18.28
C ALA A 152 -18.53 -3.76 17.84
N PRO A 153 -19.30 -2.66 17.70
CA PRO A 153 -20.62 -2.68 17.07
C PRO A 153 -20.60 -3.35 15.70
N LYS A 154 -21.65 -4.09 15.38
CA LYS A 154 -21.79 -4.86 14.14
C LYS A 154 -22.89 -4.31 13.24
N ASP A 155 -22.79 -4.56 11.95
CA ASP A 155 -23.88 -4.32 11.00
C ASP A 155 -24.96 -5.41 11.08
N GLU A 156 -26.00 -5.28 10.25
CA GLU A 156 -27.10 -6.24 10.12
C GLU A 156 -26.64 -7.65 9.71
N ASN A 157 -25.47 -7.78 9.10
CA ASN A 157 -24.87 -9.04 8.68
C ASN A 157 -23.88 -9.59 9.74
N GLY A 158 -23.81 -8.96 10.92
CA GLY A 158 -22.91 -9.35 12.01
C GLY A 158 -21.44 -8.97 11.80
N ARG A 159 -21.11 -8.15 10.79
CA ARG A 159 -19.74 -7.72 10.53
C ARG A 159 -19.37 -6.57 11.47
N PRO A 160 -18.21 -6.62 12.15
CA PRO A 160 -17.73 -5.49 12.94
C PRO A 160 -17.61 -4.23 12.09
N LEU A 161 -18.06 -3.09 12.60
CA LEU A 161 -17.97 -1.79 11.93
C LEU A 161 -16.67 -1.04 12.24
N LEU A 162 -16.02 -1.40 13.34
CA LEU A 162 -14.81 -0.77 13.89
C LEU A 162 -13.80 -1.87 14.22
N TYR A 163 -12.51 -1.51 14.24
CA TYR A 163 -11.43 -2.43 14.60
C TYR A 163 -10.90 -2.16 16.01
N VAL A 164 -10.38 -3.20 16.65
CA VAL A 164 -9.72 -3.15 17.96
C VAL A 164 -8.24 -3.48 17.85
N ASP A 165 -7.50 -3.29 18.94
CA ASP A 165 -6.08 -3.64 19.01
C ASP A 165 -5.82 -5.13 18.75
N ALA A 166 -6.76 -6.01 19.13
CA ALA A 166 -6.69 -7.44 18.82
C ALA A 166 -6.71 -7.74 17.31
N ASP A 167 -7.39 -6.92 16.49
CA ASP A 167 -7.38 -7.09 15.03
C ASP A 167 -6.03 -6.69 14.43
N VAL A 168 -5.37 -5.68 15.01
CA VAL A 168 -4.00 -5.28 14.63
C VAL A 168 -3.04 -6.43 14.92
N TYR A 169 -3.13 -7.04 16.09
CA TYR A 169 -2.32 -8.21 16.44
C TYR A 169 -2.60 -9.40 15.51
N GLY A 170 -3.89 -9.72 15.29
CA GLY A 170 -4.30 -10.78 14.37
C GLY A 170 -3.74 -10.56 12.96
N ALA A 171 -3.92 -9.36 12.41
CA ALA A 171 -3.37 -9.00 11.10
C ALA A 171 -1.84 -9.05 11.08
N THR A 172 -1.16 -8.62 12.16
CA THR A 172 0.30 -8.71 12.28
C THR A 172 0.79 -10.13 12.06
N THR A 173 0.13 -11.11 12.70
CA THR A 173 0.49 -12.52 12.54
C THR A 173 0.23 -13.03 11.11
N CYS A 174 -0.80 -12.54 10.41
CA CYS A 174 -1.07 -12.88 9.00
C CYS A 174 0.04 -12.43 8.04
N PHE A 175 0.76 -11.35 8.38
CA PHE A 175 1.84 -10.79 7.55
C PHE A 175 3.24 -11.27 7.97
N THR A 176 3.35 -12.15 8.96
CA THR A 176 4.66 -12.69 9.36
C THR A 176 5.32 -13.45 8.19
N GLY A 177 6.62 -13.31 8.03
CA GLY A 177 7.38 -13.96 6.95
C GLY A 177 7.36 -13.22 5.60
N TRP A 178 6.60 -12.12 5.46
CA TRP A 178 6.67 -11.24 4.29
C TRP A 178 7.96 -10.43 4.31
N ARG A 179 8.72 -10.44 3.21
CA ARG A 179 10.04 -9.80 3.15
C ARG A 179 10.43 -9.39 1.75
N VAL A 180 11.59 -8.75 1.65
CA VAL A 180 12.29 -8.51 0.39
C VAL A 180 13.41 -9.54 0.26
N ASP A 181 13.47 -10.20 -0.88
CA ASP A 181 14.58 -11.07 -1.26
C ASP A 181 15.84 -10.23 -1.49
N SER A 182 16.95 -10.59 -0.83
CA SER A 182 18.19 -9.80 -0.84
C SER A 182 18.87 -9.77 -2.20
N ASP A 183 18.67 -10.79 -3.03
CA ASP A 183 19.39 -10.96 -4.29
C ASP A 183 18.65 -10.27 -5.43
N THR A 184 17.32 -10.35 -5.42
CA THR A 184 16.45 -9.82 -6.48
C THR A 184 15.82 -8.48 -6.13
N GLY A 185 15.79 -8.10 -4.85
CA GLY A 185 15.08 -6.92 -4.35
C GLY A 185 13.55 -7.01 -4.53
N GLN A 186 13.02 -8.20 -4.78
CA GLN A 186 11.59 -8.45 -5.00
C GLN A 186 10.91 -8.95 -3.73
N PHE A 187 9.58 -8.89 -3.70
CA PHE A 187 8.80 -9.54 -2.67
C PHE A 187 9.09 -11.04 -2.59
N ALA A 188 9.31 -11.53 -1.37
CA ALA A 188 9.39 -12.94 -1.05
C ALA A 188 8.58 -13.27 0.21
N PHE A 189 8.24 -14.54 0.34
CA PHE A 189 7.58 -15.09 1.51
C PHE A 189 8.39 -16.25 2.06
N ASP A 190 8.69 -16.19 3.36
CA ASP A 190 9.35 -17.26 4.09
C ASP A 190 8.35 -17.95 5.02
N ALA A 191 8.00 -19.18 4.64
CA ALA A 191 7.09 -20.02 5.40
C ALA A 191 7.65 -20.40 6.79
N GLY A 192 8.97 -20.51 6.95
CA GLY A 192 9.59 -20.85 8.24
C GLY A 192 9.51 -19.73 9.27
N ALA A 193 9.38 -18.49 8.81
CA ALA A 193 9.19 -17.32 9.66
C ALA A 193 7.71 -16.92 9.81
N HIS A 194 6.78 -17.67 9.25
CA HIS A 194 5.35 -17.38 9.31
C HIS A 194 4.69 -18.04 10.52
N PHE A 195 3.76 -17.34 11.17
CA PHE A 195 2.95 -17.86 12.26
C PHE A 195 1.89 -18.83 11.70
N PRO A 196 1.94 -20.14 12.00
CA PRO A 196 1.17 -21.13 11.25
C PRO A 196 -0.24 -21.40 11.81
N TYR A 197 -0.60 -20.87 12.98
CA TYR A 197 -1.86 -21.21 13.64
C TYR A 197 -3.01 -20.31 13.18
N GLN A 198 -4.25 -20.71 13.53
CA GLN A 198 -5.46 -19.95 13.26
C GLN A 198 -5.39 -18.55 13.87
N LYS A 199 -5.94 -17.57 13.17
CA LYS A 199 -5.94 -16.14 13.57
C LYS A 199 -7.35 -15.58 13.50
N LEU A 200 -7.57 -14.43 14.13
CA LEU A 200 -8.84 -13.71 14.08
C LEU A 200 -8.57 -12.27 13.67
N VAL A 201 -9.29 -11.79 12.65
CA VAL A 201 -9.21 -10.40 12.18
C VAL A 201 -10.62 -9.92 11.83
N LEU A 202 -11.07 -8.83 12.44
CA LEU A 202 -12.40 -8.24 12.27
C LEU A 202 -13.53 -9.26 12.42
N GLY A 203 -13.40 -10.13 13.43
CA GLY A 203 -14.38 -11.20 13.70
C GLY A 203 -14.39 -12.34 12.69
N GLN A 204 -13.51 -12.34 11.69
CA GLN A 204 -13.32 -13.45 10.76
C GLN A 204 -12.16 -14.34 11.22
N ALA A 205 -12.40 -15.64 11.27
CA ALA A 205 -11.35 -16.63 11.45
C ALA A 205 -10.54 -16.78 10.15
N ILE A 206 -9.22 -16.64 10.27
CA ILE A 206 -8.25 -16.97 9.22
C ILE A 206 -7.75 -18.38 9.51
N PRO A 207 -7.99 -19.36 8.61
CA PRO A 207 -7.57 -20.75 8.81
C PRO A 207 -6.08 -20.90 9.15
N ASP A 208 -5.72 -22.02 9.79
CA ASP A 208 -4.32 -22.35 10.03
C ASP A 208 -3.63 -22.84 8.74
N SER A 209 -2.30 -22.84 8.75
CA SER A 209 -1.45 -23.45 7.73
C SER A 209 -1.65 -22.98 6.28
N GLN A 210 -2.24 -21.80 6.02
CA GLN A 210 -2.38 -21.29 4.65
C GLN A 210 -1.16 -20.49 4.16
N GLY A 211 -0.27 -20.09 5.07
CA GLY A 211 0.95 -19.35 4.74
C GLY A 211 0.66 -17.96 4.18
N ILE A 212 1.20 -17.66 3.00
CA ILE A 212 1.05 -16.33 2.36
C ILE A 212 -0.41 -15.90 2.16
N GLN A 213 -1.33 -16.88 2.04
CA GLN A 213 -2.74 -16.62 1.80
C GLN A 213 -3.40 -15.84 2.95
N ASP A 214 -2.91 -15.98 4.18
CA ASP A 214 -3.43 -15.25 5.34
C ASP A 214 -3.40 -13.74 5.12
N GLY A 215 -2.28 -13.22 4.62
CA GLY A 215 -2.15 -11.80 4.31
C GLY A 215 -3.08 -11.38 3.17
N TYR A 216 -3.30 -12.22 2.16
CA TYR A 216 -4.24 -11.92 1.07
C TYR A 216 -5.70 -11.90 1.53
N ASP A 217 -6.07 -12.80 2.44
CA ASP A 217 -7.41 -12.85 3.02
C ASP A 217 -7.68 -11.59 3.84
N VAL A 218 -6.71 -11.14 4.66
CA VAL A 218 -6.80 -9.88 5.41
C VAL A 218 -6.92 -8.68 4.47
N LEU A 219 -6.10 -8.60 3.42
CA LEU A 219 -6.18 -7.49 2.46
C LEU A 219 -7.52 -7.45 1.74
N ARG A 220 -8.08 -8.62 1.40
CA ARG A 220 -9.41 -8.74 0.80
C ARG A 220 -10.50 -8.31 1.77
N LEU A 221 -10.42 -8.73 3.03
CA LEU A 221 -11.35 -8.36 4.08
C LEU A 221 -11.38 -6.83 4.26
N LEU A 222 -10.20 -6.21 4.40
CA LEU A 222 -10.07 -4.76 4.57
C LEU A 222 -10.53 -3.99 3.33
N ALA A 223 -10.19 -4.43 2.13
CA ALA A 223 -10.59 -3.75 0.90
C ALA A 223 -12.11 -3.74 0.68
N ASN A 224 -12.83 -4.76 1.18
CA ASN A 224 -14.29 -4.88 1.07
C ASN A 224 -15.04 -4.31 2.28
N HIS A 225 -14.33 -3.76 3.27
CA HIS A 225 -14.95 -3.24 4.48
C HIS A 225 -15.61 -1.86 4.22
N PRO A 226 -16.84 -1.61 4.70
CA PRO A 226 -17.52 -0.33 4.48
C PRO A 226 -16.77 0.87 5.10
N GLY A 227 -16.06 0.65 6.21
CA GLY A 227 -15.13 1.63 6.80
C GLY A 227 -14.06 2.10 5.82
N THR A 228 -13.43 1.17 5.11
CA THR A 228 -12.42 1.46 4.07
C THR A 228 -13.02 2.26 2.92
N ALA A 229 -14.20 1.86 2.43
CA ALA A 229 -14.88 2.60 1.37
C ALA A 229 -15.13 4.06 1.77
N ARG A 230 -15.62 4.31 2.99
CA ARG A 230 -15.84 5.67 3.52
C ARG A 230 -14.53 6.44 3.68
N HIS A 231 -13.48 5.80 4.21
CA HIS A 231 -12.18 6.42 4.42
C HIS A 231 -11.54 6.86 3.10
N ILE A 232 -11.49 5.96 2.13
CA ILE A 232 -10.91 6.22 0.81
C ILE A 232 -11.75 7.24 0.03
N ALA A 233 -13.08 7.11 0.02
CA ALA A 233 -13.96 8.08 -0.64
C ALA A 233 -13.77 9.49 -0.08
N ARG A 234 -13.65 9.64 1.25
CA ARG A 234 -13.37 10.92 1.88
C ARG A 234 -12.03 11.50 1.43
N LYS A 235 -10.97 10.70 1.35
CA LYS A 235 -9.65 11.14 0.86
C LYS A 235 -9.72 11.57 -0.62
N LEU A 236 -10.44 10.84 -1.45
CA LEU A 236 -10.66 11.19 -2.86
C LEU A 236 -11.42 12.51 -3.00
N CYS A 237 -12.54 12.67 -2.29
CA CYS A 237 -13.33 13.92 -2.31
C CYS A 237 -12.48 15.11 -1.88
N ARG A 238 -11.73 15.02 -0.77
CA ARG A 238 -10.87 16.13 -0.28
C ARG A 238 -9.75 16.53 -1.24
N ARG A 239 -9.35 15.65 -2.16
CA ARG A 239 -8.19 15.88 -3.04
C ARG A 239 -8.58 16.28 -4.46
N LEU A 240 -9.79 15.90 -4.89
CA LEU A 240 -10.26 16.10 -6.27
C LEU A 240 -11.39 17.14 -6.37
N ILE A 241 -12.10 17.42 -5.28
CA ILE A 241 -13.18 18.41 -5.18
C ILE A 241 -12.68 19.56 -4.33
#